data_AF-A0AAW2V0S3-F1
#
_entry.id   AF-A0AAW2V0S3-F1
#
_cell.length_a   1.000
_cell.length_b   1.000
_cell.length_c   1.000
_cell.angle_alpha   90.00
_cell.angle_beta   90.00
_cell.angle_gamma   90.00
#
_symmetry.space_group_name_H-M   'P 1'
#
loop_
_entity.id
_entity.type
_entity.pdbx_description
1 polymer ?
#
loop_
_entity_poly.entity_id
_entity_poly.type
_entity_poly.pdbx_seq_one_letter_code
_entity_poly.pdbx_strand_id
1 'polypeptide(L)'
;MKMVPYKIVRAPNGDAWVEANGQQYSPSQIGAFVLTKMKETAEAYLGKSVNKAVITVPAYFNDAQRQATKDAGRIAGLDVQRIINEPTAAALSYGLNNKEGLVAVFDLGGGTFDISILEISNGVFEVKATNGDTFLGGEDFDNALLEFLVGEFKRTEGIDLSKDRLALQRLREAAEKAKIELSSTSQTEINLPFITADASGAKHLNITLTRSKFEALVNHLIERTKAPCKSCLKDAGISTKEVDEVLLVGGMTRVPKVQEVVSEIFGKSPSKG
;
A
#
# COMPACT_ATOMS: atom_id res chain seq x y z
N MET A 1 7.41 -8.19 16.62
CA MET A 1 6.11 -7.67 17.13
C MET A 1 4.97 -8.44 16.48
N LYS A 2 3.77 -8.50 17.08
CA LYS A 2 2.60 -8.99 16.33
C LYS A 2 2.32 -8.00 15.20
N MET A 3 2.07 -8.52 13.99
CA MET A 3 1.86 -7.72 12.79
C MET A 3 0.62 -6.82 12.90
N VAL A 4 -0.46 -7.35 13.50
CA VAL A 4 -1.74 -6.64 13.64
C VAL A 4 -2.22 -6.59 15.10
N PRO A 5 -2.96 -5.52 15.51
CA PRO A 5 -3.44 -5.35 16.88
C PRO A 5 -4.75 -6.09 17.17
N TYR A 6 -5.47 -6.52 16.14
CA TYR A 6 -6.72 -7.28 16.21
C TYR A 6 -6.49 -8.79 16.13
N LYS A 7 -7.51 -9.57 16.49
CA LYS A 7 -7.42 -11.03 16.53
C LYS A 7 -7.77 -11.62 15.17
N ILE A 8 -6.81 -12.35 14.59
CA ILE A 8 -7.05 -13.23 13.44
C ILE A 8 -7.49 -14.60 13.98
N VAL A 9 -8.57 -15.14 13.44
CA VAL A 9 -9.16 -16.42 13.83
C VAL A 9 -9.32 -17.32 12.62
N ARG A 10 -9.26 -18.65 12.85
CA ARG A 10 -9.49 -19.64 11.80
C ARG A 10 -10.99 -19.89 11.66
N ALA A 11 -11.53 -19.68 10.47
CA ALA A 11 -12.91 -19.99 10.14
C ALA A 11 -13.18 -21.50 10.07
N PRO A 12 -14.45 -21.94 10.07
CA PRO A 12 -14.79 -23.37 9.97
C PRO A 12 -14.24 -24.06 8.72
N ASN A 13 -14.13 -23.33 7.60
CA ASN A 13 -13.55 -23.82 6.34
C ASN A 13 -12.01 -23.72 6.29
N GLY A 14 -11.38 -23.20 7.34
CA GLY A 14 -9.93 -23.04 7.44
C GLY A 14 -9.40 -21.66 7.05
N ASP A 15 -10.23 -20.77 6.51
CA ASP A 15 -9.83 -19.43 6.09
C ASP A 15 -9.43 -18.52 7.25
N ALA A 16 -8.66 -17.47 6.95
CA ALA A 16 -8.31 -16.43 7.91
C ALA A 16 -9.43 -15.39 8.02
N TRP A 17 -10.09 -15.33 9.19
CA TRP A 17 -11.12 -14.36 9.54
C TRP A 17 -10.63 -13.43 10.66
N VAL A 18 -11.39 -12.39 10.97
CA VAL A 18 -11.12 -11.49 12.10
C VAL A 18 -12.20 -11.61 13.16
N GLU A 19 -11.85 -11.41 14.43
CA GLU A 19 -12.80 -11.37 15.54
C GLU A 19 -12.82 -9.98 16.17
N ALA A 20 -14.01 -9.38 16.26
CA ALA A 20 -14.24 -8.10 16.91
C ALA A 20 -15.49 -8.20 17.80
N ASN A 21 -15.37 -7.80 19.07
CA ASN A 21 -16.46 -7.83 20.05
C ASN A 21 -17.17 -9.20 20.16
N GLY A 22 -16.41 -10.29 20.10
CA GLY A 22 -16.94 -11.65 20.18
C GLY A 22 -17.63 -12.16 18.91
N GLN A 23 -17.65 -11.37 17.84
CA GLN A 23 -18.20 -11.75 16.54
C GLN A 23 -17.07 -11.97 15.54
N GLN A 24 -17.23 -13.00 14.70
CA GLN A 24 -16.27 -13.32 13.64
C GLN A 24 -16.75 -12.76 12.30
N TYR A 25 -15.82 -12.21 11.54
CA TYR A 25 -16.07 -11.58 10.25
C TYR A 25 -15.09 -12.13 9.21
N SER A 26 -15.61 -12.49 8.04
CA SER A 26 -14.75 -12.79 6.90
C SER A 26 -14.10 -11.52 6.35
N PRO A 27 -12.95 -11.62 5.67
CA PRO A 27 -12.36 -10.49 4.97
C PRO A 27 -13.33 -9.82 3.98
N SER A 28 -14.19 -10.60 3.32
CA SER A 28 -15.23 -10.07 2.43
C SER A 28 -16.26 -9.20 3.16
N GLN A 29 -16.66 -9.56 4.39
CA GLN A 29 -17.56 -8.72 5.19
C GLN A 29 -16.89 -7.41 5.60
N ILE A 30 -15.61 -7.47 6.01
CA ILE A 30 -14.85 -6.26 6.34
C ILE A 30 -14.71 -5.35 5.11
N GLY A 31 -14.36 -5.92 3.94
CA GLY A 31 -14.32 -5.19 2.68
C GLY A 31 -15.68 -4.59 2.29
N ALA A 32 -16.77 -5.30 2.56
CA ALA A 32 -18.12 -4.83 2.29
C ALA A 32 -18.49 -3.59 3.11
N PHE A 33 -18.01 -3.45 4.35
CA PHE A 33 -18.23 -2.23 5.14
C PHE A 33 -17.59 -1.01 4.49
N VAL A 34 -16.37 -1.16 3.95
CA VAL A 34 -15.70 -0.09 3.20
C VAL A 34 -16.46 0.22 1.91
N LEU A 35 -16.86 -0.79 1.15
CA LEU A 35 -17.60 -0.62 -0.09
C LEU A 35 -18.99 0.00 0.13
N THR A 36 -19.64 -0.32 1.25
CA THR A 36 -20.91 0.30 1.65
C THR A 36 -20.71 1.80 1.89
N LYS A 37 -19.63 2.19 2.57
CA LYS A 37 -19.32 3.61 2.77
C LYS A 37 -19.05 4.33 1.44
N MET A 38 -18.39 3.67 0.47
CA MET A 38 -18.16 4.23 -0.87
C MET A 38 -19.47 4.36 -1.66
N LYS A 39 -20.36 3.37 -1.56
CA LYS A 39 -21.71 3.43 -2.13
C LYS A 39 -22.49 4.62 -1.57
N GLU A 40 -22.57 4.75 -0.25
CA GLU A 40 -23.24 5.88 0.42
C GLU A 40 -22.68 7.24 -0.04
N THR A 41 -21.36 7.31 -0.23
CA THR A 41 -20.69 8.53 -0.70
C THR A 41 -21.14 8.89 -2.12
N ALA A 42 -21.19 7.91 -3.02
CA ALA A 42 -21.67 8.10 -4.38
C ALA A 42 -23.17 8.45 -4.42
N GLU A 43 -23.99 7.79 -3.60
CA GLU A 43 -25.43 8.05 -3.50
C GLU A 43 -25.72 9.46 -2.97
N ALA A 44 -24.97 9.91 -1.96
CA ALA A 44 -25.08 11.27 -1.42
C ALA A 44 -24.72 12.33 -2.47
N TYR A 45 -23.69 12.08 -3.29
CA TYR A 45 -23.29 12.99 -4.36
C TYR A 45 -24.31 13.01 -5.52
N LEU A 46 -24.84 11.85 -5.92
CA LEU A 46 -25.73 11.73 -7.07
C LEU A 46 -27.21 11.98 -6.74
N GLY A 47 -27.59 11.96 -5.48
CA GLY A 47 -28.98 12.10 -5.02
C GLY A 47 -29.89 10.92 -5.42
N LYS A 48 -29.32 9.76 -5.74
CA LYS A 48 -30.04 8.55 -6.17
C LYS A 48 -29.29 7.29 -5.78
N SER A 49 -30.00 6.16 -5.75
CA SER A 49 -29.39 4.88 -5.39
C SER A 49 -28.39 4.38 -6.45
N VAL A 50 -27.31 3.74 -5.98
CA VAL A 50 -26.22 3.18 -6.78
C VAL A 50 -26.13 1.68 -6.52
N ASN A 51 -26.45 0.89 -7.54
CA ASN A 51 -26.53 -0.57 -7.39
C ASN A 51 -25.54 -1.33 -8.25
N LYS A 52 -24.71 -0.65 -9.06
CA LYS A 52 -23.72 -1.27 -9.95
C LYS A 52 -22.36 -0.65 -9.72
N ALA A 53 -21.31 -1.48 -9.74
CA ALA A 53 -19.95 -1.00 -9.56
C ALA A 53 -18.93 -1.78 -10.39
N VAL A 54 -17.82 -1.11 -10.68
CA VAL A 54 -16.55 -1.75 -11.05
C VAL A 54 -15.64 -1.62 -9.84
N ILE A 55 -15.02 -2.71 -9.42
CA ILE A 55 -14.16 -2.75 -8.22
C ILE A 55 -12.75 -3.11 -8.65
N THR A 56 -11.75 -2.39 -8.14
CA THR A 56 -10.34 -2.63 -8.44
C THR A 56 -9.77 -3.74 -7.57
N VAL A 57 -8.74 -4.43 -8.07
CA VAL A 57 -7.89 -5.36 -7.31
C VAL A 57 -6.44 -5.25 -7.78
N PRO A 58 -5.45 -5.59 -6.94
CA PRO A 58 -4.07 -5.75 -7.37
C PRO A 58 -3.96 -6.72 -8.55
N ALA A 59 -3.04 -6.46 -9.48
CA ALA A 59 -2.92 -7.30 -10.67
C ALA A 59 -2.53 -8.73 -10.32
N TYR A 60 -1.68 -8.90 -9.30
CA TYR A 60 -1.17 -10.19 -8.84
C TYR A 60 -2.11 -10.95 -7.90
N PHE A 61 -3.33 -10.47 -7.66
CA PHE A 61 -4.33 -11.21 -6.89
C PHE A 61 -4.70 -12.54 -7.55
N ASN A 62 -4.73 -13.60 -6.75
CA ASN A 62 -5.17 -14.93 -7.16
C ASN A 62 -6.72 -15.04 -7.22
N ASP A 63 -7.22 -16.18 -7.72
CA ASP A 63 -8.65 -16.42 -7.89
C ASP A 63 -9.46 -16.29 -6.60
N ALA A 64 -8.91 -16.78 -5.48
CA ALA A 64 -9.59 -16.72 -4.18
C ALA A 64 -9.73 -15.27 -3.69
N GLN A 65 -8.67 -14.46 -3.83
CA GLN A 65 -8.70 -13.04 -3.46
C GLN A 65 -9.65 -12.24 -4.37
N ARG A 66 -9.64 -12.49 -5.68
CA ARG A 66 -10.57 -11.85 -6.64
C ARG A 66 -12.02 -12.19 -6.32
N GLN A 67 -12.29 -13.46 -6.02
CA GLN A 67 -13.63 -13.91 -5.66
C GLN A 67 -14.08 -13.28 -4.33
N ALA A 68 -13.21 -13.25 -3.32
CA ALA A 68 -13.50 -12.61 -2.04
C ALA A 68 -13.84 -11.12 -2.18
N THR A 69 -13.14 -10.38 -3.05
CA THR A 69 -13.46 -8.97 -3.35
C THR A 69 -14.80 -8.82 -4.08
N LYS A 70 -15.09 -9.70 -5.03
CA LYS A 70 -16.39 -9.73 -5.71
C LYS A 70 -17.54 -9.99 -4.73
N ASP A 71 -17.33 -10.90 -3.78
CA ASP A 71 -18.29 -11.19 -2.72
C ASP A 71 -18.47 -10.02 -1.76
N ALA A 72 -17.40 -9.29 -1.43
CA ALA A 72 -17.50 -8.04 -0.67
C ALA A 72 -18.42 -7.02 -1.36
N GLY A 73 -18.32 -6.87 -2.69
CA GLY A 73 -19.24 -6.03 -3.47
C GLY A 73 -20.69 -6.48 -3.39
N ARG A 74 -20.96 -7.79 -3.49
CA ARG A 74 -22.31 -8.35 -3.34
C ARG A 74 -22.87 -8.11 -1.94
N ILE A 75 -22.08 -8.33 -0.89
CA ILE A 75 -22.48 -8.09 0.51
C ILE A 75 -22.81 -6.61 0.73
N ALA A 76 -22.10 -5.69 0.07
CA ALA A 76 -22.39 -4.25 0.10
C ALA A 76 -23.62 -3.84 -0.74
N GLY A 77 -24.33 -4.79 -1.36
CA GLY A 77 -25.48 -4.51 -2.21
C GLY A 77 -25.12 -3.87 -3.55
N LEU A 78 -23.95 -4.23 -4.10
CA LEU A 78 -23.50 -3.82 -5.43
C LEU A 78 -23.48 -5.01 -6.39
N ASP A 79 -24.08 -4.83 -7.56
CA ASP A 79 -23.91 -5.70 -8.72
C ASP A 79 -22.57 -5.40 -9.40
N VAL A 80 -21.57 -6.22 -9.09
CA VAL A 80 -20.19 -6.08 -9.55
C VAL A 80 -20.09 -6.41 -11.04
N GLN A 81 -20.12 -5.38 -11.88
CA GLN A 81 -20.08 -5.51 -13.34
C GLN A 81 -18.73 -6.03 -13.83
N ARG A 82 -17.65 -5.63 -13.14
CA ARG A 82 -16.28 -6.00 -13.48
C ARG A 82 -15.39 -5.90 -12.26
N ILE A 83 -14.46 -6.84 -12.16
CA ILE A 83 -13.25 -6.69 -11.36
C ILE A 83 -12.16 -6.25 -12.33
N ILE A 84 -11.55 -5.09 -12.09
CA ILE A 84 -10.50 -4.53 -12.93
C ILE A 84 -9.18 -4.52 -12.17
N ASN A 85 -8.07 -4.80 -12.86
CA ASN A 85 -6.75 -4.68 -12.26
C ASN A 85 -6.42 -3.20 -12.04
N GLU A 86 -5.87 -2.87 -10.88
CA GLU A 86 -5.41 -1.53 -10.51
C GLU A 86 -4.50 -0.89 -11.58
N PRO A 87 -3.42 -1.54 -12.06
CA PRO A 87 -2.57 -0.92 -13.07
C PRO A 87 -3.29 -0.73 -14.42
N THR A 88 -4.27 -1.57 -14.75
CA THR A 88 -5.11 -1.35 -15.94
C THR A 88 -6.02 -0.15 -15.75
N ALA A 89 -6.64 0.01 -14.57
CA ALA A 89 -7.46 1.19 -14.27
C ALA A 89 -6.63 2.49 -14.30
N ALA A 90 -5.40 2.46 -13.78
CA ALA A 90 -4.47 3.58 -13.85
C ALA A 90 -4.08 3.91 -15.29
N ALA A 91 -3.73 2.89 -16.09
CA ALA A 91 -3.41 3.07 -17.51
C ALA A 91 -4.60 3.60 -18.31
N LEU A 92 -5.82 3.14 -18.04
CA LEU A 92 -7.04 3.69 -18.65
C LEU A 92 -7.18 5.18 -18.34
N SER A 93 -7.03 5.57 -17.07
CA SER A 93 -7.08 6.98 -16.66
C SER A 93 -6.03 7.82 -17.37
N TYR A 94 -4.84 7.26 -17.60
CA TYR A 94 -3.74 7.93 -18.31
C TYR A 94 -4.00 8.05 -19.82
N GLY A 95 -4.41 6.96 -20.46
CA GLY A 95 -4.61 6.85 -21.91
C GLY A 95 -5.87 7.56 -22.42
N LEU A 96 -6.75 8.06 -21.55
CA LEU A 96 -7.88 8.94 -21.93
C LEU A 96 -7.44 10.16 -22.77
N ASN A 97 -6.17 10.57 -22.69
CA ASN A 97 -5.59 11.66 -23.47
C ASN A 97 -4.99 11.24 -24.83
N ASN A 98 -5.39 10.08 -25.40
CA ASN A 98 -4.94 9.57 -26.71
C ASN A 98 -3.43 9.38 -26.86
N LYS A 99 -2.74 8.99 -25.77
CA LYS A 99 -1.32 8.64 -25.84
C LYS A 99 -1.17 7.16 -26.15
N GLU A 100 -0.46 6.86 -27.23
CA GLU A 100 -0.08 5.51 -27.63
C GLU A 100 1.34 5.19 -27.16
N GLY A 101 1.66 3.90 -27.07
CA GLY A 101 2.99 3.42 -26.73
C GLY A 101 3.01 2.40 -25.59
N LEU A 102 4.22 2.02 -25.19
CA LEU A 102 4.49 1.09 -24.11
C LEU A 102 4.64 1.84 -22.78
N VAL A 103 3.80 1.49 -21.82
CA VAL A 103 3.74 2.14 -20.51
C VAL A 103 4.06 1.12 -19.41
N ALA A 104 4.98 1.48 -18.52
CA ALA A 104 5.21 0.76 -17.28
C ALA A 104 4.41 1.41 -16.15
N VAL A 105 3.48 0.68 -15.53
CA VAL A 105 2.75 1.15 -14.35
C VAL A 105 3.40 0.53 -13.11
N PHE A 106 4.10 1.36 -12.33
CA PHE A 106 4.73 1.01 -11.07
C PHE A 106 3.80 1.45 -9.93
N ASP A 107 3.10 0.49 -9.33
CA ASP A 107 2.13 0.73 -8.25
C ASP A 107 2.69 0.24 -6.91
N LEU A 108 3.04 1.16 -6.02
CA LEU A 108 3.48 0.84 -4.66
C LEU A 108 2.50 1.47 -3.66
N GLY A 109 1.58 0.63 -3.20
CA GLY A 109 0.49 0.99 -2.31
C GLY A 109 0.80 0.84 -0.82
N GLY A 110 -0.26 0.68 -0.03
CA GLY A 110 -0.16 0.46 1.42
C GLY A 110 0.29 -0.95 1.81
N GLY A 111 -0.07 -1.98 1.03
CA GLY A 111 0.26 -3.37 1.34
C GLY A 111 0.77 -4.21 0.17
N THR A 112 0.66 -3.72 -1.06
CA THR A 112 1.05 -4.44 -2.28
C THR A 112 1.92 -3.60 -3.18
N PHE A 113 2.74 -4.29 -3.95
CA PHE A 113 3.53 -3.77 -5.04
C PHE A 113 3.14 -4.50 -6.33
N ASP A 114 2.75 -3.76 -7.37
CA ASP A 114 2.53 -4.29 -8.70
C ASP A 114 3.37 -3.52 -9.73
N ILE A 115 3.86 -4.23 -10.74
CA ILE A 115 4.45 -3.66 -11.95
C ILE A 115 3.79 -4.30 -13.16
N SER A 116 3.30 -3.49 -14.09
CA SER A 116 2.71 -3.97 -15.34
C SER A 116 3.27 -3.22 -16.53
N ILE A 117 3.55 -3.95 -17.60
CA ILE A 117 3.84 -3.37 -18.92
C ILE A 117 2.56 -3.44 -19.73
N LEU A 118 2.09 -2.29 -20.19
CA LEU A 118 0.90 -2.17 -21.04
C LEU A 118 1.27 -1.55 -22.37
N GLU A 119 0.64 -2.02 -23.43
CA GLU A 119 0.68 -1.43 -24.75
C GLU A 119 -0.66 -0.71 -25.00
N ILE A 120 -0.57 0.57 -25.35
CA ILE A 120 -1.73 1.39 -25.70
C ILE A 120 -1.67 1.65 -27.20
N SER A 121 -2.67 1.15 -27.94
CA SER A 121 -2.77 1.37 -29.38
C SER A 121 -4.23 1.50 -29.79
N ASN A 122 -4.59 2.56 -30.52
CA ASN A 122 -5.94 2.81 -31.02
C ASN A 122 -7.03 2.73 -29.93
N GLY A 123 -6.72 3.21 -28.72
CA GLY A 123 -7.62 3.14 -27.55
C GLY A 123 -7.80 1.74 -26.95
N VAL A 124 -7.07 0.73 -27.45
CA VAL A 124 -6.99 -0.62 -26.88
C VAL A 124 -5.82 -0.66 -25.91
N PHE A 125 -6.07 -1.27 -24.74
CA PHE A 125 -5.08 -1.46 -23.68
C PHE A 125 -4.79 -2.95 -23.55
N GLU A 126 -3.58 -3.36 -23.93
CA GLU A 126 -3.12 -4.74 -23.80
C GLU A 126 -2.09 -4.85 -22.68
N VAL A 127 -2.31 -5.76 -21.74
CA VAL A 127 -1.31 -6.08 -20.71
C VAL A 127 -0.31 -7.07 -21.32
N LYS A 128 0.95 -6.63 -21.52
CA LYS A 128 2.03 -7.48 -22.05
C LYS A 128 2.58 -8.41 -20.98
N ALA A 129 2.76 -7.89 -19.77
CA ALA A 129 3.19 -8.65 -18.61
C ALA A 129 2.78 -7.95 -17.31
N THR A 130 2.68 -8.73 -16.24
CA THR A 130 2.46 -8.23 -14.89
C THR A 130 3.30 -9.04 -13.90
N ASN A 131 3.85 -8.37 -12.90
CA ASN A 131 4.60 -8.98 -11.82
C ASN A 131 4.41 -8.14 -10.55
N GLY A 132 4.87 -8.60 -9.39
CA GLY A 132 4.66 -7.86 -8.16
C GLY A 132 5.02 -8.64 -6.90
N ASP A 133 4.65 -8.07 -5.77
CA ASP A 133 4.76 -8.64 -4.44
C ASP A 133 3.52 -8.26 -3.62
N THR A 134 2.67 -9.24 -3.31
CA THR A 134 1.42 -9.03 -2.56
C THR A 134 1.63 -8.78 -1.05
N PHE A 135 2.88 -8.81 -0.58
CA PHE A 135 3.28 -8.55 0.81
C PHE A 135 4.44 -7.54 0.85
N LEU A 136 4.27 -6.43 0.12
CA LEU A 136 5.21 -5.31 0.09
C LEU A 136 4.45 -4.01 -0.10
N GLY A 137 4.44 -3.14 0.90
CA GLY A 137 3.82 -1.82 0.78
C GLY A 137 4.18 -0.88 1.92
N GLY A 138 3.50 0.26 2.00
CA GLY A 138 3.73 1.28 3.02
C GLY A 138 3.65 0.80 4.47
N GLU A 139 2.88 -0.25 4.77
CA GLU A 139 2.84 -0.86 6.11
C GLU A 139 4.20 -1.46 6.52
N ASP A 140 4.95 -2.05 5.58
CA ASP A 140 6.30 -2.58 5.85
C ASP A 140 7.29 -1.44 6.17
N PHE A 141 7.13 -0.29 5.51
CA PHE A 141 7.94 0.90 5.75
C PHE A 141 7.63 1.47 7.14
N ASP A 142 6.35 1.50 7.52
CA ASP A 142 5.92 1.91 8.86
C ASP A 142 6.44 0.95 9.93
N ASN A 143 6.41 -0.36 9.68
CA ASN A 143 6.93 -1.37 10.59
C ASN A 143 8.45 -1.25 10.78
N ALA A 144 9.22 -1.04 9.71
CA ALA A 144 10.67 -0.84 9.81
C ALA A 144 11.02 0.40 10.65
N LEU A 145 10.26 1.49 10.49
CA LEU A 145 10.44 2.69 11.30
C LEU A 145 9.98 2.46 12.75
N LEU A 146 8.86 1.77 12.96
CA LEU A 146 8.36 1.41 14.28
C LEU A 146 9.38 0.59 15.08
N GLU A 147 10.01 -0.40 14.44
CA GLU A 147 11.07 -1.21 15.06
C GLU A 147 12.27 -0.36 15.48
N PHE A 148 12.67 0.59 14.65
CA PHE A 148 13.71 1.56 15.00
C PHE A 148 13.30 2.40 16.23
N LEU A 149 12.09 2.96 16.25
CA LEU A 149 11.62 3.80 17.36
C LEU A 149 11.51 3.03 18.68
N VAL A 150 11.00 1.79 18.64
CA VAL A 150 10.94 0.91 19.81
C VAL A 150 12.35 0.57 20.30
N GLY A 151 13.27 0.26 19.38
CA GLY A 151 14.67 -0.03 19.70
C GLY A 151 15.37 1.15 20.34
N GLU A 152 15.21 2.36 19.79
CA GLU A 152 15.79 3.58 20.33
C GLU A 152 15.24 3.91 21.71
N PHE A 153 13.92 3.85 21.90
CA PHE A 153 13.32 4.12 23.21
C PHE A 153 13.77 3.11 24.27
N LYS A 154 13.89 1.83 23.91
CA LYS A 154 14.43 0.80 24.80
C LYS A 154 15.90 1.05 25.13
N ARG A 155 16.69 1.55 24.18
CA ARG A 155 18.10 1.90 24.38
C ARG A 155 18.26 3.11 25.32
N THR A 156 17.39 4.11 25.22
CA THR A 156 17.49 5.35 26.02
C THR A 156 16.81 5.26 27.38
N GLU A 157 15.63 4.65 27.47
CA GLU A 157 14.80 4.59 28.68
C GLU A 157 14.80 3.22 29.35
N GLY A 158 15.35 2.18 28.72
CA GLY A 158 15.33 0.81 29.25
C GLY A 158 13.96 0.12 29.17
N ILE A 159 12.94 0.77 28.60
CA ILE A 159 11.56 0.29 28.55
C ILE A 159 11.23 -0.25 27.15
N ASP A 160 10.66 -1.44 27.10
CA ASP A 160 10.26 -2.08 25.84
C ASP A 160 8.79 -1.77 25.51
N LEU A 161 8.57 -0.74 24.68
CA LEU A 161 7.23 -0.30 24.27
C LEU A 161 6.46 -1.34 23.44
N SER A 162 7.11 -2.38 22.91
CA SER A 162 6.41 -3.43 22.16
C SER A 162 5.43 -4.24 23.01
N LYS A 163 5.55 -4.15 24.34
CA LYS A 163 4.69 -4.84 25.32
C LYS A 163 3.45 -4.01 25.69
N ASP A 164 3.46 -2.72 25.42
CA ASP A 164 2.34 -1.81 25.69
C ASP A 164 1.54 -1.57 24.41
N ARG A 165 0.33 -2.13 24.36
CA ARG A 165 -0.53 -2.07 23.16
C ARG A 165 -0.94 -0.64 22.82
N LEU A 166 -1.18 0.23 23.81
CA LEU A 166 -1.60 1.61 23.58
C LEU A 166 -0.42 2.46 23.11
N ALA A 167 0.74 2.30 23.75
CA ALA A 167 1.95 2.98 23.32
C ALA A 167 2.33 2.56 21.90
N LEU A 168 2.29 1.26 21.58
CA LEU A 168 2.65 0.75 20.27
C LEU A 168 1.74 1.28 19.15
N GLN A 169 0.44 1.42 19.41
CA GLN A 169 -0.50 2.03 18.46
C GLN A 169 -0.15 3.49 18.19
N ARG A 170 0.12 4.27 19.25
CA ARG A 170 0.53 5.68 19.11
C ARG A 170 1.87 5.82 18.37
N LEU A 171 2.83 4.93 18.60
CA LEU A 171 4.09 4.91 17.86
C LEU A 171 3.87 4.59 16.39
N ARG A 172 2.98 3.66 16.06
CA ARG A 172 2.66 3.29 14.67
C ARG A 172 2.10 4.48 13.89
N GLU A 173 1.13 5.19 14.47
CA GLU A 173 0.56 6.41 13.88
C GLU A 173 1.62 7.51 13.70
N ALA A 174 2.50 7.68 14.68
CA ALA A 174 3.59 8.64 14.60
C ALA A 174 4.65 8.26 13.55
N ALA A 175 4.95 6.97 13.40
CA ALA A 175 5.86 6.46 12.38
C ALA A 175 5.32 6.71 10.97
N GLU A 176 4.04 6.40 10.71
CA GLU A 176 3.41 6.67 9.41
C GLU A 176 3.42 8.17 9.10
N LYS A 177 3.07 9.00 10.07
CA LYS A 177 3.11 10.46 9.90
C LYS A 177 4.53 10.95 9.57
N ALA A 178 5.54 10.48 10.30
CA ALA A 178 6.93 10.85 10.05
C ALA A 178 7.41 10.41 8.65
N LYS A 179 7.07 9.19 8.22
CA LYS A 179 7.33 8.69 6.86
C LYS A 179 6.76 9.63 5.79
N ILE A 180 5.50 10.04 5.96
CA ILE A 180 4.82 10.92 5.01
C ILE A 180 5.50 12.29 4.98
N GLU A 181 5.79 12.90 6.14
CA GLU A 181 6.46 14.19 6.22
C GLU A 181 7.84 14.18 5.55
N LEU A 182 8.64 13.13 5.82
CA LEU A 182 9.97 12.94 5.22
C LEU A 182 9.96 12.77 3.70
N SER A 183 8.80 12.49 3.09
CA SER A 183 8.66 12.50 1.63
C SER A 183 8.76 13.92 1.04
N SER A 184 8.62 14.96 1.89
CA SER A 184 8.68 16.38 1.50
C SER A 184 9.77 17.16 2.24
N THR A 185 10.12 16.78 3.48
CA THR A 185 11.13 17.44 4.31
C THR A 185 12.39 16.59 4.46
N SER A 186 13.52 17.21 4.79
CA SER A 186 14.77 16.50 5.05
C SER A 186 14.83 15.88 6.46
N GLN A 187 14.00 16.37 7.38
CA GLN A 187 13.88 15.90 8.76
C GLN A 187 12.48 16.12 9.32
N THR A 188 12.12 15.37 10.35
CA THR A 188 10.89 15.53 11.15
C THR A 188 11.17 15.24 12.63
N GLU A 189 10.32 15.75 13.52
CA GLU A 189 10.35 15.49 14.94
C GLU A 189 9.18 14.57 15.34
N ILE A 190 9.52 13.45 15.97
CA ILE A 190 8.56 12.50 16.53
C ILE A 190 8.47 12.79 18.03
N ASN A 191 7.40 13.47 18.44
CA ASN A 191 7.17 13.84 19.83
C ASN A 191 5.88 13.19 20.36
N LEU A 192 6.03 12.21 21.25
CA LEU A 192 4.94 11.51 21.94
C LEU A 192 5.04 11.72 23.45
N PRO A 193 4.34 12.72 24.00
CA PRO A 193 4.32 12.93 25.43
C PRO A 193 3.51 11.85 26.14
N PHE A 194 3.90 11.51 27.38
CA PHE A 194 3.22 10.51 28.21
C PHE A 194 3.02 9.19 27.45
N ILE A 195 4.08 8.71 26.80
CA ILE A 195 4.00 7.51 25.97
C ILE A 195 3.90 6.24 26.82
N THR A 196 4.53 6.26 28.00
CA THR A 196 4.43 5.21 29.03
C THR A 196 4.84 5.80 30.39
N ALA A 197 4.89 5.00 31.44
CA ALA A 197 5.36 5.39 32.77
C ALA A 197 6.13 4.25 33.46
N ASP A 198 7.05 4.60 34.35
CA ASP A 198 7.74 3.68 35.24
C ASP A 198 7.76 4.20 36.69
N ALA A 199 8.55 3.57 37.57
CA ALA A 199 8.68 3.98 38.97
C ALA A 199 9.25 5.41 39.16
N SER A 200 9.93 5.96 38.15
CA SER A 200 10.44 7.34 38.16
C SER A 200 9.44 8.37 37.64
N GLY A 201 8.33 7.91 37.05
CA GLY A 201 7.23 8.77 36.58
C GLY A 201 6.90 8.56 35.10
N ALA A 202 6.23 9.56 34.51
CA ALA A 202 5.85 9.54 33.11
C ALA A 202 7.08 9.67 32.18
N LYS A 203 7.03 8.97 31.05
CA LYS A 203 8.05 8.98 30.02
C LYS A 203 7.51 9.56 28.72
N HIS A 204 8.39 10.19 27.95
CA HIS A 204 8.09 10.85 26.69
C HIS A 204 9.06 10.34 25.62
N LEU A 205 8.60 10.21 24.38
CA LEU A 205 9.48 9.92 23.25
C LEU A 205 9.68 11.21 22.46
N ASN A 206 10.94 11.63 22.30
CA ASN A 206 11.30 12.77 21.46
C ASN A 206 12.51 12.39 20.60
N ILE A 207 12.28 12.20 19.30
CA ILE A 207 13.30 11.75 18.34
C ILE A 207 13.23 12.64 17.10
N THR A 208 14.35 13.26 16.74
CA THR A 208 14.53 13.87 15.41
C THR A 208 14.96 12.80 14.42
N LEU A 209 14.20 12.62 13.35
CA LEU A 209 14.46 11.64 12.30
C LEU A 209 14.79 12.36 10.99
N THR A 210 15.89 11.99 10.35
CA THR A 210 16.25 12.50 9.02
C THR A 210 15.74 11.59 7.91
N ARG A 211 15.51 12.16 6.72
CA ARG A 211 15.13 11.40 5.51
C ARG A 211 16.18 10.33 5.20
N SER A 212 17.46 10.68 5.27
CA SER A 212 18.57 9.74 5.02
C SER A 212 18.55 8.54 5.97
N LYS A 213 18.21 8.76 7.25
CA LYS A 213 18.07 7.67 8.22
C LYS A 213 16.87 6.78 7.89
N PHE A 214 15.73 7.38 7.56
CA PHE A 214 14.54 6.64 7.13
C PHE A 214 14.84 5.79 5.88
N GLU A 215 15.43 6.38 4.84
CA GLU A 215 15.80 5.67 3.61
C GLU A 215 16.76 4.51 3.88
N ALA A 216 17.72 4.68 4.78
CA ALA A 216 18.61 3.59 5.19
C ALA A 216 17.86 2.42 5.87
N LEU A 217 16.83 2.71 6.67
CA LEU A 217 16.02 1.67 7.34
C LEU A 217 15.20 0.87 6.33
N VAL A 218 14.63 1.53 5.32
CA VAL A 218 13.70 0.91 4.35
C VAL A 218 14.36 0.49 3.04
N ASN A 219 15.66 0.73 2.85
CA ASN A 219 16.35 0.46 1.57
C ASN A 219 16.12 -0.98 1.09
N HIS A 220 16.18 -1.96 2.00
CA HIS A 220 15.96 -3.36 1.68
C HIS A 220 14.54 -3.65 1.12
N LEU A 221 13.52 -2.88 1.52
CA LEU A 221 12.16 -2.96 0.97
C LEU A 221 12.07 -2.34 -0.42
N ILE A 222 12.74 -1.22 -0.63
CA ILE A 222 12.80 -0.56 -1.94
C ILE A 222 13.54 -1.46 -2.96
N GLU A 223 14.65 -2.07 -2.56
CA GLU A 223 15.42 -2.99 -3.42
C GLU A 223 14.59 -4.21 -3.86
N ARG A 224 13.66 -4.70 -3.03
CA ARG A 224 12.74 -5.79 -3.41
C ARG A 224 11.89 -5.45 -4.63
N THR A 225 11.62 -4.18 -4.92
CA THR A 225 10.84 -3.76 -6.10
C THR A 225 11.59 -3.96 -7.43
N LYS A 226 12.93 -4.03 -7.40
CA LYS A 226 13.74 -4.12 -8.63
C LYS A 226 13.57 -5.45 -9.36
N ALA A 227 13.48 -6.55 -8.62
CA ALA A 227 13.41 -7.88 -9.22
C ALA A 227 12.09 -8.10 -10.01
N PRO A 228 10.89 -7.80 -9.45
CA PRO A 228 9.66 -7.86 -10.23
C PRO A 228 9.68 -6.97 -11.48
N CYS A 229 10.26 -5.76 -11.42
CA CYS A 229 10.38 -4.91 -12.61
C CYS A 229 11.20 -5.57 -13.73
N LYS A 230 12.35 -6.16 -13.38
CA LYS A 230 13.20 -6.87 -14.34
C LYS A 230 12.50 -8.09 -14.93
N SER A 231 11.81 -8.87 -14.09
CA SER A 231 11.03 -10.03 -14.55
C SER A 231 9.89 -9.59 -15.48
N CYS A 232 9.16 -8.52 -15.12
CA CYS A 232 8.06 -8.02 -15.92
C CYS A 232 8.51 -7.55 -17.32
N LEU A 233 9.66 -6.86 -17.42
CA LEU A 233 10.25 -6.48 -18.71
C LEU A 233 10.64 -7.71 -19.55
N LYS A 234 11.27 -8.70 -18.90
CA LYS A 234 11.66 -9.96 -19.55
C LYS A 234 10.44 -10.73 -20.08
N ASP A 235 9.39 -10.84 -19.27
CA ASP A 235 8.16 -11.55 -19.62
C ASP A 235 7.39 -10.83 -20.74
N ALA A 236 7.46 -9.49 -20.77
CA ALA A 236 6.94 -8.68 -21.88
C ALA A 236 7.80 -8.75 -23.15
N GLY A 237 9.02 -9.31 -23.07
CA GLY A 237 9.94 -9.41 -24.20
C GLY A 237 10.54 -8.08 -24.65
N ILE A 238 10.59 -7.07 -23.78
CA ILE A 238 11.07 -5.72 -24.11
C ILE A 238 12.23 -5.28 -23.21
N SER A 239 13.00 -4.32 -23.69
CA SER A 239 14.03 -3.61 -22.93
C SER A 239 13.48 -2.33 -22.28
N THR A 240 14.22 -1.77 -21.32
CA THR A 240 13.86 -0.49 -20.68
C THR A 240 13.81 0.68 -21.65
N LYS A 241 14.50 0.60 -22.79
CA LYS A 241 14.53 1.64 -23.82
C LYS A 241 13.24 1.72 -24.63
N GLU A 242 12.49 0.62 -24.69
CA GLU A 242 11.23 0.52 -25.43
C GLU A 242 10.03 0.97 -24.60
N VAL A 243 10.16 1.05 -23.28
CA VAL A 243 9.15 1.67 -22.42
C VAL A 243 9.13 3.15 -22.76
N ASP A 244 8.02 3.70 -23.22
CA ASP A 244 7.86 5.12 -23.54
C ASP A 244 7.69 5.94 -22.26
N GLU A 245 6.87 5.45 -21.34
CA GLU A 245 6.55 6.16 -20.09
C GLU A 245 6.49 5.24 -18.88
N VAL A 246 6.84 5.78 -17.71
CA VAL A 246 6.73 5.10 -16.43
C VAL A 246 5.76 5.90 -15.56
N LEU A 247 4.63 5.29 -15.19
CA LEU A 247 3.62 5.88 -14.34
C LEU A 247 3.79 5.39 -12.91
N LEU A 248 3.83 6.32 -11.96
CA LEU A 248 3.83 6.02 -10.53
C LEU A 248 2.41 6.04 -9.98
N VAL A 249 2.00 4.93 -9.38
CA VAL A 249 0.72 4.76 -8.71
C VAL A 249 0.96 4.34 -7.27
N GLY A 250 0.02 4.66 -6.38
CA GLY A 250 0.12 4.34 -4.97
C GLY A 250 0.90 5.36 -4.15
N GLY A 251 0.45 5.59 -2.92
CA GLY A 251 0.97 6.65 -2.05
C GLY A 251 2.45 6.49 -1.70
N MET A 252 2.97 5.26 -1.71
CA MET A 252 4.34 5.00 -1.28
C MET A 252 5.39 5.40 -2.33
N THR A 253 4.97 5.56 -3.60
CA THR A 253 5.82 6.15 -4.66
C THR A 253 6.16 7.62 -4.43
N ARG A 254 5.53 8.28 -3.45
CA ARG A 254 5.86 9.66 -3.06
C ARG A 254 7.20 9.79 -2.35
N VAL A 255 7.75 8.70 -1.81
CA VAL A 255 9.09 8.69 -1.22
C VAL A 255 10.15 8.97 -2.30
N PRO A 256 11.01 9.99 -2.12
CA PRO A 256 12.03 10.36 -3.11
C PRO A 256 12.91 9.19 -3.53
N LYS A 257 13.37 8.36 -2.58
CA LYS A 257 14.21 7.21 -2.88
C LYS A 257 13.54 6.16 -3.79
N VAL A 258 12.21 6.01 -3.70
CA VAL A 258 11.46 5.13 -4.61
C VAL A 258 11.50 5.69 -6.04
N GLN A 259 11.31 7.00 -6.21
CA GLN A 259 11.37 7.66 -7.52
C GLN A 259 12.76 7.57 -8.15
N GLU A 260 13.82 7.71 -7.34
CA GLU A 260 15.20 7.50 -7.77
C GLU A 260 15.40 6.07 -8.28
N VAL A 261 15.01 5.06 -7.50
CA VAL A 261 15.14 3.65 -7.89
C VAL A 261 14.36 3.34 -9.17
N VAL A 262 13.14 3.88 -9.32
CA VAL A 262 12.37 3.72 -10.57
C VAL A 262 13.11 4.37 -11.74
N SER A 263 13.68 5.57 -11.55
CA SER A 263 14.48 6.23 -12.58
C SER A 263 15.73 5.44 -12.95
N GLU A 264 16.39 4.80 -11.98
CA GLU A 264 17.54 3.91 -12.20
C GLU A 264 17.15 2.65 -12.99
N ILE A 265 15.99 2.05 -12.69
CA ILE A 265 15.51 0.84 -13.36
C ILE A 265 15.21 1.13 -14.84
N PHE A 266 14.45 2.18 -15.11
CA PHE A 266 13.92 2.45 -16.46
C PHE A 266 14.76 3.46 -17.27
N GLY A 267 15.75 4.11 -16.64
CA GLY A 267 16.62 5.08 -17.29
C GLY A 267 15.92 6.37 -17.72
N LYS A 268 14.76 6.69 -17.13
CA LYS A 268 13.97 7.90 -17.43
C LYS A 268 13.20 8.39 -16.21
N SER A 269 12.88 9.68 -16.21
CA SER A 269 12.08 10.28 -15.13
C SER A 269 10.65 9.74 -15.16
N PRO A 270 10.13 9.22 -14.03
CA PRO A 270 8.75 8.77 -13.95
C PRO A 270 7.75 9.93 -13.90
N SER A 271 6.56 9.67 -14.41
CA SER A 271 5.39 10.56 -14.40
C SER A 271 4.45 10.18 -13.25
N LYS A 272 3.72 11.16 -12.71
CA LYS A 272 2.76 10.96 -11.63
C LYS A 272 1.30 10.93 -12.11
N GLY A 273 1.11 10.94 -13.44
CA GLY A 273 -0.19 11.21 -14.06
C GLY A 273 -0.53 12.70 -14.05
#